data_AF-A0A929AWI5-F1
#
_entry.id   AF-A0A929AWI5-F1
#
_cell.length_a   1.000
_cell.length_b   1.000
_cell.length_c   1.000
_cell.angle_alpha   90.00
_cell.angle_beta   90.00
_cell.angle_gamma   90.00
#
_symmetry.space_group_name_H-M   'P 1'
#
loop_
_entity.id
_entity.type
_entity.pdbx_description
1 polymer ?
#
loop_
_entity_poly.entity_id
_entity_poly.type
_entity_poly.pdbx_seq_one_letter_code
_entity_poly.pdbx_strand_id
1 'polypeptide(L)'
;MKPKSLDSQSQFQPRQLVCLEHDRTFLYGEVIEVISNRQLCWVRPLMLAIMSENIEGLSSYWQLETQIDLRSGADLILPLNLFRLALDTEIIPLLVRLENLHNSSETELIARQHLHRFIEQICQSHREIFQNS
;
A
#
# COMPACT_ATOMS: atom_id res chain seq x y z
N MET A 1 -8.68 17.63 -34.67
CA MET A 1 -7.51 17.28 -33.82
C MET A 1 -7.83 15.97 -33.12
N LYS A 2 -7.07 14.90 -33.37
CA LYS A 2 -7.18 13.66 -32.59
C LYS A 2 -6.51 13.91 -31.23
N PRO A 3 -7.07 13.46 -30.10
CA PRO A 3 -6.31 13.45 -28.85
C PRO A 3 -5.09 12.55 -29.04
N LYS A 4 -3.90 13.06 -28.66
CA LYS A 4 -2.69 12.26 -28.54
C LYS A 4 -2.99 11.10 -27.60
N SER A 5 -2.72 9.86 -28.03
CA SER A 5 -2.73 8.72 -27.12
C SER A 5 -1.72 8.99 -26.02
N LEU A 6 -2.18 8.97 -24.78
CA LEU A 6 -1.32 9.03 -23.60
C LEU A 6 -0.78 7.61 -23.37
N ASP A 7 -0.03 7.07 -24.34
CA ASP A 7 0.72 5.82 -24.20
C ASP A 7 1.97 6.07 -23.36
N SER A 8 1.77 6.49 -22.13
CA SER A 8 2.82 6.70 -21.14
C SER A 8 2.25 6.42 -19.75
N GLN A 9 1.65 5.24 -19.57
CA GLN A 9 1.67 4.63 -18.25
C GLN A 9 3.14 4.36 -17.94
N SER A 10 3.79 5.30 -17.24
CA SER A 10 5.08 5.06 -16.60
C SER A 10 4.87 3.90 -15.63
N GLN A 11 5.15 2.69 -16.12
CA GLN A 11 5.03 1.48 -15.35
C GLN A 11 5.98 1.57 -14.15
N PHE A 12 5.52 1.14 -12.97
CA PHE A 12 6.38 1.12 -11.79
C PHE A 12 7.66 0.33 -12.09
N GLN A 13 8.74 0.74 -11.44
CA GLN A 13 10.04 0.09 -11.52
C GLN A 13 10.31 -0.66 -10.22
N PRO A 14 11.09 -1.76 -10.27
CA PRO A 14 11.58 -2.40 -9.07
C PRO A 14 12.20 -1.39 -8.11
N ARG A 15 12.02 -1.62 -6.80
CA ARG A 15 12.51 -0.78 -5.70
C ARG A 15 11.78 0.55 -5.52
N GLN A 16 10.78 0.86 -6.34
CA GLN A 16 9.92 1.98 -6.07
C GLN A 16 8.98 1.67 -4.92
N LEU A 17 8.70 2.69 -4.12
CA LEU A 17 7.73 2.60 -3.05
C LEU A 17 6.35 2.98 -3.58
N VAL A 18 5.37 2.13 -3.29
CA VAL A 18 3.99 2.27 -3.71
C VAL A 18 3.06 2.25 -2.52
N CYS A 19 1.87 2.81 -2.73
CA CYS A 19 0.80 2.86 -1.77
C CYS A 19 -0.46 2.25 -2.40
N LEU A 20 -1.10 1.35 -1.65
CA LEU A 20 -2.46 0.89 -1.86
C LEU A 20 -3.33 1.48 -0.76
N GLU A 21 -4.34 2.26 -1.14
CA GLU A 21 -5.18 3.00 -0.20
C GLU A 21 -6.62 2.49 -0.21
N HIS A 22 -7.20 2.40 0.99
CA HIS A 22 -8.62 2.13 1.16
C HIS A 22 -9.12 2.85 2.43
N ASP A 23 -10.03 3.79 2.25
CA ASP A 23 -10.52 4.69 3.28
C ASP A 23 -9.38 5.40 4.02
N ARG A 24 -9.16 5.05 5.29
CA ARG A 24 -8.11 5.61 6.16
C ARG A 24 -6.91 4.70 6.32
N THR A 25 -6.87 3.60 5.55
CA THR A 25 -5.85 2.57 5.66
C THR A 25 -4.98 2.56 4.42
N PHE A 26 -3.67 2.61 4.65
CA PHE A 26 -2.65 2.71 3.62
C PHE A 26 -1.68 1.54 3.78
N LEU A 27 -1.60 0.69 2.77
CA LEU A 27 -0.59 -0.34 2.66
C LEU A 27 0.56 0.22 1.83
N TYR A 28 1.72 0.37 2.46
CA TYR A 28 2.96 0.75 1.80
C TYR A 28 3.79 -0.48 1.47
N GLY A 29 4.34 -0.52 0.27
CA GLY A 29 5.15 -1.62 -0.19
C GLY A 29 6.24 -1.20 -1.15
N GLU A 30 7.23 -2.07 -1.32
CA GLU A 30 8.25 -1.96 -2.36
C GLU A 30 7.85 -2.80 -3.56
N VAL A 31 7.97 -2.25 -4.77
CA VAL A 31 7.78 -3.03 -6.00
C VAL A 31 8.95 -4.00 -6.15
N ILE A 32 8.65 -5.29 -6.16
CA ILE A 32 9.61 -6.34 -6.52
C ILE A 32 9.71 -6.39 -8.05
N GLU A 33 8.55 -6.52 -8.71
CA GLU A 33 8.47 -6.67 -10.16
C GLU A 33 7.09 -6.24 -10.65
N VAL A 34 7.02 -5.74 -11.89
CA VAL A 34 5.75 -5.55 -12.58
C VAL A 34 5.58 -6.60 -13.68
N ILE A 35 4.50 -7.36 -13.61
CA ILE A 35 4.16 -8.42 -14.55
C ILE A 35 3.29 -7.80 -15.66
N SER A 36 3.96 -7.14 -16.61
CA SER A 36 3.31 -6.26 -17.62
C SER A 36 2.22 -6.96 -18.44
N ASN A 37 2.43 -8.23 -18.79
CA ASN A 37 1.49 -8.99 -19.62
C ASN A 37 0.17 -9.33 -18.92
N ARG A 38 0.11 -9.20 -17.59
CA ARG A 38 -1.09 -9.43 -16.77
C ARG A 38 -1.59 -8.19 -16.03
N GLN A 39 -0.92 -7.05 -16.22
CA GLN A 39 -1.22 -5.83 -15.46
C GLN A 39 -1.21 -6.06 -13.95
N LEU A 40 -0.28 -6.89 -13.45
CA LEU A 40 -0.10 -7.17 -12.02
C LEU A 40 1.20 -6.55 -11.51
N CYS A 41 1.20 -6.16 -10.25
CA CYS A 41 2.36 -5.70 -9.51
C CYS A 41 2.68 -6.69 -8.40
N TRP A 42 3.89 -7.22 -8.41
CA TRP A 42 4.45 -7.97 -7.29
C TRP A 42 5.08 -6.97 -6.32
N VAL A 43 4.52 -6.88 -5.12
CA VAL A 43 4.94 -5.93 -4.09
C VAL A 43 5.33 -6.64 -2.80
N ARG A 44 6.37 -6.16 -2.13
CA ARG A 44 6.73 -6.52 -0.76
C ARG A 44 6.05 -5.56 0.20
N PRO A 45 5.10 -6.01 1.05
CA PRO A 45 4.54 -5.19 2.10
C PRO A 45 5.62 -4.72 3.07
N LEU A 46 5.64 -3.42 3.37
CA LEU A 46 6.50 -2.85 4.40
C LEU A 46 5.71 -2.59 5.68
N MET A 47 4.53 -1.98 5.53
CA MET A 47 3.69 -1.60 6.66
C MET A 47 2.27 -1.29 6.26
N LEU A 48 1.37 -1.39 7.22
CA LEU A 48 0.01 -0.87 7.13
C LEU A 48 -0.14 0.28 8.11
N ALA A 49 -0.58 1.43 7.60
CA ALA A 49 -0.78 2.66 8.34
C ALA A 49 -2.28 3.01 8.38
N ILE A 50 -2.82 3.22 9.57
CA ILE A 50 -4.21 3.62 9.79
C ILE A 50 -4.21 5.06 10.31
N MET A 51 -4.90 5.94 9.62
CA MET A 51 -5.00 7.36 9.96
C MET A 51 -6.20 7.63 10.86
N SER A 52 -6.01 8.49 11.86
CA SER A 52 -7.06 8.90 12.78
C SER A 52 -8.15 9.71 12.07
N GLU A 53 -9.37 9.62 12.60
CA GLU A 53 -10.55 10.35 12.14
C GLU A 53 -10.60 11.80 12.67
N ASN A 54 -9.70 12.20 13.58
CA ASN A 54 -9.95 13.35 14.45
C ASN A 54 -9.96 14.71 13.71
N ILE A 55 -11.17 15.27 13.55
CA ILE A 55 -11.47 16.62 13.09
C ILE A 55 -11.85 17.45 14.34
N GLU A 56 -10.91 17.77 15.22
CA GLU A 56 -11.13 18.83 16.22
C GLU A 56 -9.84 19.63 16.46
N GLY A 57 -9.73 20.76 15.76
CA GLY A 57 -8.88 21.89 16.16
C GLY A 57 -7.39 21.80 15.83
N LEU A 58 -6.98 22.47 14.74
CA LEU A 58 -5.66 23.09 14.57
C LEU A 58 -4.45 22.19 14.24
N SER A 59 -4.63 21.16 13.42
CA SER A 59 -3.49 20.62 12.67
C SER A 59 -3.99 19.96 11.37
N SER A 60 -3.69 20.58 10.23
CA SER A 60 -3.96 20.07 8.88
C SER A 60 -3.05 18.88 8.49
N TYR A 61 -2.60 18.10 9.47
CA TYR A 61 -1.67 17.00 9.31
C TYR A 61 -2.37 15.69 9.67
N TRP A 62 -2.40 14.75 8.72
CA TRP A 62 -2.87 13.38 8.91
C TRP A 62 -2.16 12.76 10.12
N GLN A 63 -2.91 12.43 11.17
CA GLN A 63 -2.35 11.86 12.39
C GLN A 63 -2.39 10.33 12.31
N LEU A 64 -1.22 9.69 12.40
CA LEU A 64 -1.09 8.23 12.39
C LEU A 64 -1.65 7.65 13.69
N GLU A 65 -2.73 6.87 13.58
CA GLU A 65 -3.38 6.19 14.70
C GLU A 65 -2.69 4.85 15.01
N THR A 66 -2.43 4.05 13.97
CA THR A 66 -1.81 2.73 14.11
C THR A 66 -0.84 2.49 12.97
N GLN A 67 0.32 1.89 13.28
CA GLN A 67 1.27 1.39 12.29
C GLN A 67 1.59 -0.06 12.61
N ILE A 68 1.49 -0.91 11.60
CA ILE A 68 1.75 -2.34 11.69
C ILE A 68 2.92 -2.67 10.77
N ASP A 69 3.96 -3.29 11.33
CA ASP A 69 5.11 -3.79 10.57
C ASP A 69 4.73 -5.07 9.81
N LEU A 70 4.98 -5.07 8.50
CA LEU A 70 4.69 -6.20 7.60
C LEU A 70 5.94 -6.81 6.96
N ARG A 71 7.15 -6.37 7.34
CA ARG A 71 8.42 -6.76 6.70
C ARG A 71 8.73 -8.26 6.79
N SER A 72 8.23 -8.95 7.83
CA SER A 72 8.34 -10.41 7.98
C SER A 72 7.29 -11.20 7.18
N GLY A 73 6.35 -10.52 6.52
CA GLY A 73 5.20 -11.12 5.86
C GLY A 73 5.48 -11.68 4.45
N ALA A 74 4.46 -12.28 3.86
CA ALA A 74 4.49 -12.71 2.47
C ALA A 74 4.35 -11.52 1.52
N ASP A 75 5.01 -11.61 0.36
CA ASP A 75 4.82 -10.67 -0.73
C ASP A 75 3.42 -10.83 -1.37
N LEU A 76 2.92 -9.79 -2.04
CA LEU A 76 1.60 -9.76 -2.67
C LEU A 76 1.70 -9.59 -4.18
N ILE A 77 0.74 -10.17 -4.90
CA ILE A 77 0.56 -9.94 -6.33
C ILE A 77 -0.85 -9.39 -6.53
N LEU A 78 -0.94 -8.13 -6.95
CA LEU A 78 -2.21 -7.40 -7.05
C LEU A 78 -2.27 -6.61 -8.37
N PRO A 79 -3.47 -6.28 -8.87
CA PRO A 79 -3.63 -5.44 -10.06
C PRO A 79 -2.88 -4.12 -9.96
N LEU A 80 -2.15 -3.77 -11.03
CA LEU A 80 -1.23 -2.64 -11.10
C LEU A 80 -1.95 -1.30 -10.86
N ASN A 81 -3.18 -1.19 -11.34
CA ASN A 81 -4.01 0.02 -11.25
C ASN A 81 -4.56 0.31 -9.84
N LEU A 82 -4.37 -0.61 -8.88
CA LEU A 82 -4.73 -0.36 -7.49
C LEU A 82 -3.69 0.51 -6.76
N PHE A 83 -2.47 0.58 -7.29
CA PHE A 83 -1.37 1.27 -6.64
C PHE A 83 -1.15 2.66 -7.21
N ARG A 84 -0.61 3.53 -6.36
CA ARG A 84 0.05 4.78 -6.74
C ARG A 84 1.49 4.79 -6.19
N LEU A 85 2.34 5.67 -6.72
CA LEU A 85 3.63 5.95 -6.06
C LEU A 85 3.38 6.53 -4.66
N ALA A 86 4.19 6.07 -3.70
CA ALA A 86 4.21 6.65 -2.37
C ALA A 86 4.89 8.03 -2.42
N LEU A 87 4.35 8.99 -1.68
CA LEU A 87 4.90 10.34 -1.57
C LEU A 87 5.99 10.40 -0.50
N ASP A 88 7.11 11.07 -0.77
CA ASP A 88 8.17 11.21 0.24
C ASP A 88 7.68 11.82 1.55
N THR A 89 6.75 12.78 1.45
CA THR A 89 6.15 13.47 2.61
C THR A 89 5.27 12.56 3.47
N GLU A 90 4.76 11.46 2.90
CA GLU A 90 3.94 10.50 3.65
C GLU A 90 4.78 9.31 4.15
N ILE A 91 5.68 8.77 3.32
CA ILE A 91 6.33 7.49 3.60
C ILE A 91 7.61 7.61 4.41
N ILE A 92 8.42 8.66 4.21
CA ILE A 92 9.70 8.82 4.93
C ILE A 92 9.49 8.88 6.45
N PRO A 93 8.53 9.68 6.99
CA PRO A 93 8.26 9.69 8.43
C PRO A 93 7.85 8.32 8.97
N LEU A 94 7.10 7.54 8.17
CA LEU A 94 6.65 6.21 8.53
C LEU A 94 7.80 5.19 8.54
N LEU A 95 8.73 5.27 7.59
CA LEU A 95 9.92 4.41 7.55
C LEU A 95 10.81 4.62 8.77
N VAL A 96 11.04 5.87 9.18
CA VAL A 96 11.80 6.17 10.40
C VAL A 96 11.14 5.55 11.63
N ARG A 97 9.81 5.58 11.70
CA ARG A 97 9.08 4.92 12.80
C ARG A 97 9.18 3.39 12.71
N LEU A 98 9.13 2.83 11.50
CA LEU A 98 9.21 1.39 11.22
C LEU A 98 10.56 0.78 11.64
N GLU A 99 11.67 1.53 11.50
CA GLU A 99 13.00 1.08 11.96
C GLU A 99 13.06 0.80 13.47
N ASN A 100 12.23 1.49 14.25
CA ASN A 100 12.14 1.33 15.69
C ASN A 100 11.16 0.21 16.13
N LEU A 101 10.43 -0.38 15.18
CA LEU A 101 9.55 -1.52 15.45
C LEU A 101 10.35 -2.82 15.40
N HIS A 102 10.13 -3.67 16.41
CA HIS A 102 10.69 -5.01 16.49
C HIS A 102 9.56 -6.03 16.54
N ASN A 103 9.59 -7.00 15.63
CA ASN A 103 8.56 -8.03 15.54
C ASN A 103 8.81 -9.12 16.59
N SER A 104 7.79 -9.39 17.40
CA SER A 104 7.65 -10.65 18.14
C SER A 104 6.74 -11.60 17.37
N SER A 105 6.78 -12.90 17.66
CA SER A 105 5.91 -13.88 17.00
C SER A 105 4.41 -13.59 17.17
N GLU A 106 4.02 -13.01 18.31
CA GLU A 106 2.64 -12.56 18.57
C GLU A 106 2.27 -11.37 17.69
N THR A 107 3.20 -10.43 17.52
CA THR A 107 3.04 -9.27 16.64
C THR A 107 2.90 -9.69 15.17
N GLU A 108 3.62 -10.73 14.72
CA GLU A 108 3.53 -11.25 13.35
C GLU A 108 2.16 -11.86 13.03
N LEU A 109 1.57 -12.59 13.99
CA LEU A 109 0.23 -13.15 13.81
C LEU A 109 -0.81 -12.05 13.64
N ILE A 110 -0.75 -11.02 14.49
CA ILE A 110 -1.64 -9.86 14.43
C ILE A 110 -1.42 -9.12 13.10
N ALA A 111 -0.17 -8.87 12.72
CA ALA A 111 0.18 -8.20 11.47
C ALA A 111 -0.41 -8.93 10.24
N ARG A 112 -0.30 -10.26 10.20
CA ARG A 112 -0.89 -11.08 9.14
C ARG A 112 -2.41 -10.99 9.10
N GLN A 113 -3.08 -10.96 10.25
CA GLN A 113 -4.54 -10.81 10.32
C GLN A 113 -4.99 -9.44 9.79
N HIS A 114 -4.27 -8.37 10.16
CA HIS A 114 -4.56 -7.03 9.66
C HIS A 114 -4.36 -6.94 8.14
N LEU A 115 -3.25 -7.48 7.62
CA LEU A 115 -3.01 -7.50 6.18
C LEU A 115 -4.09 -8.30 5.44
N HIS A 116 -4.44 -9.49 5.95
CA HIS A 116 -5.46 -10.32 5.32
C HIS A 116 -6.80 -9.59 5.24
N ARG A 117 -7.26 -9.00 6.35
CA ARG A 117 -8.52 -8.23 6.39
C ARG A 117 -8.50 -7.06 5.41
N PHE A 118 -7.39 -6.33 5.33
CA PHE A 118 -7.25 -5.22 4.40
C PHE A 118 -7.36 -5.68 2.94
N ILE A 119 -6.69 -6.79 2.59
CA ILE A 119 -6.77 -7.36 1.23
C ILE A 119 -8.19 -7.86 0.91
N GLU A 120 -8.89 -8.45 1.87
CA GLU A 120 -10.30 -8.83 1.67
C GLU A 120 -11.18 -7.61 1.36
N GLN A 121 -10.98 -6.48 2.06
CA GLN A 121 -11.70 -5.23 1.80
C GLN A 121 -11.40 -4.66 0.41
N ILE A 122 -10.14 -4.69 -0.01
CA ILE A 122 -9.73 -4.29 -1.37
C ILE A 122 -10.44 -5.17 -2.41
N CYS A 123 -10.40 -6.49 -2.26
CA CYS A 123 -11.02 -7.43 -3.19
C CYS A 123 -12.55 -7.22 -3.30
N GLN A 124 -13.20 -6.90 -2.18
CA GLN A 124 -14.64 -6.64 -2.16
C GLN A 124 -14.98 -5.30 -2.84
N SER A 125 -14.21 -4.25 -2.57
CA SER A 125 -14.46 -2.89 -3.07
C SER A 125 -14.09 -2.73 -4.54
N HIS A 126 -13.14 -3.52 -5.05
CA HIS A 126 -12.63 -3.45 -6.41
C HIS A 126 -12.90 -4.72 -7.22
N ARG A 127 -14.02 -5.41 -6.93
CA ARG A 127 -14.34 -6.72 -7.54
C ARG A 127 -14.21 -6.75 -9.07
N GLU A 128 -14.58 -5.67 -9.76
CA GLU A 128 -14.51 -5.56 -11.22
C GLU A 128 -13.07 -5.61 -11.77
N ILE A 129 -12.10 -5.13 -11.00
CA ILE A 129 -10.68 -5.14 -11.37
C ILE A 129 -10.17 -6.58 -11.31
N PHE A 130 -10.49 -7.31 -10.24
CA PHE A 130 -10.07 -8.70 -10.04
C PHE A 130 -10.76 -9.70 -10.98
N GLN A 131 -11.91 -9.35 -11.56
CA GLN A 131 -12.60 -10.21 -12.55
C GLN A 131 -12.02 -10.09 -13.96
N ASN A 132 -11.29 -9.01 -14.25
CA ASN A 132 -10.73 -8.70 -15.57
C ASN A 132 -9.19 -8.81 -15.62
N SER A 133 -8.57 -9.36 -14.57
CA SER A 133 -7.11 -9.54 -14.42
C SER A 133 -6.62 -10.92 -14.87
#